data_AF-A0A7Y5SW97-F1
#
_entry.id   AF-A0A7Y5SW97-F1
#
_cell.length_a   1.000
_cell.length_b   1.000
_cell.length_c   1.000
_cell.angle_alpha   90.00
_cell.angle_beta   90.00
_cell.angle_gamma   90.00
#
_symmetry.space_group_name_H-M   'P 1'
#
loop_
_entity.id
_entity.type
_entity.pdbx_description
1 polymer ?
#
loop_
_entity_poly.entity_id
_entity_poly.type
_entity_poly.pdbx_seq_one_letter_code
_entity_poly.pdbx_strand_id
1 'polypeptide(L)'
;MRATILSMLAVSALLSGCELSELRPGAQSILELSQPPSPQEAAEWAIDPYDANNRYRGTLLLANAPFAGEDVYLRLFEDNIDDADPGVRAAACRALANHGNATHIPLLTGALKDAEIGVRVEAARGLQRVYSVDAIDPLIKSLSPAEEPEYAVRAEAACALGQYRETRVAEALIAALDDRHLAVNRATLDSLRVLTGQDLGYERRDWVVWFNETQAPFAMGGVYVYPVFSRSKFWYEHLPFVPPPPNEVAGTPAGMPVRE
;
A
#
# COMPACT_ATOMS: atom_id res chain seq x y z
N MET A 1 -67.18 -26.60 -13.69
CA MET A 1 -66.28 -27.50 -14.44
C MET A 1 -65.07 -26.67 -14.88
N ARG A 2 -63.86 -27.18 -14.64
CA ARG A 2 -62.58 -26.44 -14.61
C ARG A 2 -62.12 -25.91 -15.98
N ALA A 3 -61.52 -24.72 -15.98
CA ALA A 3 -60.45 -24.33 -16.92
C ALA A 3 -59.66 -23.15 -16.35
N THR A 4 -58.49 -23.41 -15.76
CA THR A 4 -57.46 -22.39 -15.54
C THR A 4 -56.16 -22.99 -16.03
N ILE A 5 -55.67 -22.44 -17.14
CA ILE A 5 -54.42 -22.84 -17.79
C ILE A 5 -53.27 -22.27 -16.98
N LEU A 6 -52.36 -23.17 -16.62
CA LEU A 6 -51.10 -22.96 -15.93
C LEU A 6 -50.13 -22.18 -16.86
N SER A 7 -49.73 -20.95 -16.52
CA SER A 7 -48.58 -20.29 -17.15
C SER A 7 -47.35 -20.45 -16.27
N MET A 8 -46.68 -21.60 -16.40
CA MET A 8 -45.27 -21.76 -16.06
C MET A 8 -44.45 -20.98 -17.11
N LEU A 9 -43.93 -19.82 -16.72
CA LEU A 9 -42.86 -19.16 -17.48
C LEU A 9 -41.55 -19.89 -17.20
N ALA A 10 -41.19 -20.77 -18.14
CA ALA A 10 -39.86 -21.35 -18.23
C ALA A 10 -38.87 -20.25 -18.67
N VAL A 11 -37.99 -19.83 -17.75
CA VAL A 11 -36.78 -19.08 -18.12
C VAL A 11 -35.71 -20.13 -18.45
N SER A 12 -35.82 -20.68 -19.66
CA SER A 12 -34.80 -21.55 -20.25
C SER A 12 -33.78 -20.71 -21.02
N ALA A 13 -32.54 -20.78 -20.56
CA ALA A 13 -31.29 -20.72 -21.31
C ALA A 13 -30.95 -19.42 -22.09
N LEU A 14 -30.23 -18.52 -21.43
CA LEU A 14 -29.23 -17.63 -22.04
C LEU A 14 -27.80 -18.04 -21.60
N LEU A 15 -27.52 -19.36 -21.53
CA LEU A 15 -26.21 -19.91 -21.18
C LEU A 15 -25.65 -20.73 -22.34
N SER A 16 -25.41 -20.06 -23.47
CA SER A 16 -24.64 -20.62 -24.57
C SER A 16 -23.46 -19.69 -24.80
N GLY A 17 -22.40 -19.85 -24.01
CA GLY A 17 -21.14 -19.13 -24.28
C GLY A 17 -20.17 -18.96 -23.11
N CYS A 18 -20.61 -19.06 -21.85
CA CYS A 18 -19.66 -19.09 -20.73
C CYS A 18 -19.38 -20.54 -20.39
N GLU A 19 -18.13 -20.97 -20.53
CA GLU A 19 -17.68 -22.21 -19.91
C GLU A 19 -18.01 -22.13 -18.41
N LEU A 20 -18.80 -23.10 -17.91
CA LEU A 20 -19.02 -23.30 -16.47
C LEU A 20 -17.75 -23.89 -15.78
N SER A 21 -16.58 -23.80 -16.43
CA SER A 21 -15.28 -24.21 -15.90
C SER A 21 -14.78 -23.26 -14.80
N GLU A 22 -15.33 -22.04 -14.72
CA GLU A 22 -15.07 -21.06 -13.65
C GLU A 22 -16.18 -21.05 -12.56
N LEU A 23 -16.94 -22.13 -12.42
CA LEU A 23 -17.76 -22.30 -11.21
C LEU A 23 -16.84 -22.32 -9.99
N ARG A 24 -17.07 -21.42 -9.02
CA ARG A 24 -16.39 -21.45 -7.72
C ARG A 24 -16.48 -22.89 -7.16
N PRO A 25 -15.37 -23.62 -7.01
CA PRO A 25 -15.42 -24.98 -6.49
C PRO A 25 -16.06 -24.98 -5.10
N GLY A 26 -17.17 -25.70 -4.95
CA GLY A 26 -17.90 -25.78 -3.67
C GLY A 26 -19.07 -24.81 -3.50
N ALA A 27 -19.35 -23.91 -4.46
CA ALA A 27 -20.52 -23.03 -4.38
C ALA A 27 -21.83 -23.84 -4.37
N GLN A 28 -22.62 -23.68 -3.31
CA GLN A 28 -23.92 -24.34 -3.13
C GLN A 28 -25.05 -23.56 -3.80
N SER A 29 -24.80 -22.32 -4.25
CA SER A 29 -25.79 -21.49 -4.93
C SER A 29 -25.19 -20.45 -5.89
N ILE A 30 -26.01 -19.96 -6.83
CA ILE A 30 -25.67 -18.83 -7.71
C ILE A 30 -25.41 -17.54 -6.90
N LEU A 31 -26.03 -17.40 -5.73
CA LEU A 31 -25.84 -16.23 -4.87
C LEU A 31 -24.42 -16.16 -4.31
N GLU A 32 -23.81 -17.31 -4.00
CA GLU A 32 -22.43 -17.40 -3.52
C GLU A 32 -21.41 -16.96 -4.57
N LEU A 33 -21.74 -16.99 -5.87
CA LEU A 33 -20.87 -16.45 -6.92
C LEU A 33 -20.64 -14.93 -6.77
N SER A 34 -21.56 -14.23 -6.10
CA SER A 34 -21.53 -12.78 -5.92
C SER A 34 -20.97 -12.34 -4.57
N GLN A 35 -20.80 -13.25 -3.61
CA GLN A 35 -20.32 -12.91 -2.27
C GLN A 35 -18.79 -12.84 -2.23
N PRO A 36 -18.19 -11.95 -1.41
CA PRO A 36 -16.75 -12.02 -1.16
C PRO A 36 -16.40 -13.35 -0.47
N PRO A 37 -15.19 -13.89 -0.69
CA PRO A 37 -14.77 -15.11 -0.01
C PRO A 37 -14.71 -14.89 1.50
N SER A 38 -14.95 -15.97 2.25
CA SER A 38 -14.77 -15.98 3.70
C SER A 38 -13.30 -15.81 4.08
N PRO A 39 -13.00 -15.38 5.34
CA PRO A 39 -11.63 -15.31 5.83
C PRO A 39 -10.85 -16.62 5.69
N GLN A 40 -11.53 -17.75 5.93
CA GLN A 40 -10.93 -19.07 5.81
C GLN A 40 -10.56 -19.37 4.35
N GLU A 41 -11.47 -19.15 3.41
CA GLU A 41 -11.19 -19.37 1.98
C GLU A 41 -10.08 -18.45 1.47
N ALA A 42 -10.04 -17.20 1.92
CA ALA A 42 -8.95 -16.28 1.58
C ALA A 42 -7.60 -16.79 2.08
N ALA A 43 -7.55 -17.35 3.29
CA ALA A 43 -6.35 -17.99 3.85
C ALA A 43 -5.98 -19.27 3.09
N GLU A 44 -6.94 -20.12 2.73
CA GLU A 44 -6.72 -21.32 1.93
C GLU A 44 -6.13 -20.97 0.55
N TRP A 45 -6.65 -19.92 -0.10
CA TRP A 45 -6.07 -19.42 -1.35
C TRP A 45 -4.66 -18.89 -1.14
N ALA A 46 -4.41 -18.16 -0.05
CA ALA A 46 -3.12 -17.55 0.24
C ALA A 46 -1.98 -18.57 0.43
N ILE A 47 -2.31 -19.83 0.74
CA ILE A 47 -1.36 -20.94 0.91
C ILE A 47 -1.45 -22.00 -0.20
N ASP A 48 -2.12 -21.70 -1.32
CA ASP A 48 -2.28 -22.63 -2.44
C ASP A 48 -0.91 -23.05 -3.02
N PRO A 49 -0.52 -24.34 -2.91
CA PRO A 49 0.81 -24.77 -3.31
C PRO A 49 1.02 -24.82 -4.83
N TYR A 50 -0.03 -24.67 -5.63
CA TYR A 50 0.01 -24.85 -7.08
C TYR A 50 -0.28 -23.57 -7.86
N ASP A 51 -1.14 -22.69 -7.34
CA ASP A 51 -1.61 -21.51 -8.07
C ASP A 51 -1.17 -20.20 -7.41
N ALA A 52 -0.21 -19.51 -8.04
CA ALA A 52 0.26 -18.21 -7.61
C ALA A 52 -0.82 -17.12 -7.66
N ASN A 53 -1.78 -17.21 -8.58
CA ASN A 53 -2.89 -16.26 -8.65
C ASN A 53 -3.84 -16.43 -7.47
N ASN A 54 -4.09 -17.67 -7.02
CA ASN A 54 -4.81 -17.89 -5.76
C ASN A 54 -4.04 -17.32 -4.58
N ARG A 55 -2.73 -17.62 -4.48
CA ARG A 55 -1.90 -17.07 -3.40
C ARG A 55 -1.92 -15.54 -3.36
N TYR A 56 -1.80 -14.91 -4.52
CA TYR A 56 -1.84 -13.46 -4.66
C TYR A 56 -3.18 -12.90 -4.19
N ARG A 57 -4.29 -13.45 -4.71
CA ARG A 57 -5.64 -12.99 -4.38
C ARG A 57 -5.96 -13.21 -2.91
N GLY A 58 -5.65 -14.38 -2.36
CA GLY A 58 -5.85 -14.71 -0.95
C GLY A 58 -5.08 -13.75 -0.04
N THR A 59 -3.79 -13.56 -0.32
CA THR A 59 -2.93 -12.63 0.44
C THR A 59 -3.47 -11.20 0.37
N LEU A 60 -3.85 -10.73 -0.82
CA LEU A 60 -4.37 -9.37 -1.01
C LEU A 60 -5.71 -9.15 -0.30
N LEU A 61 -6.59 -10.16 -0.28
CA LEU A 61 -7.86 -10.10 0.44
C LEU A 61 -7.62 -9.97 1.94
N LEU A 62 -6.72 -10.80 2.49
CA LEU A 62 -6.34 -10.74 3.89
C LEU A 62 -5.65 -9.41 4.23
N ALA A 63 -4.77 -8.89 3.37
CA ALA A 63 -4.09 -7.61 3.58
C ALA A 63 -5.06 -6.43 3.80
N ASN A 64 -6.26 -6.50 3.21
CA ASN A 64 -7.31 -5.48 3.34
C ASN A 64 -8.36 -5.82 4.42
N ALA A 65 -8.22 -6.94 5.11
CA ALA A 65 -9.15 -7.37 6.15
C ALA A 65 -8.76 -6.77 7.52
N PRO A 66 -9.73 -6.26 8.32
CA PRO A 66 -9.42 -5.61 9.60
C PRO A 66 -8.88 -6.57 10.67
N PHE A 67 -9.06 -7.89 10.52
CA PHE A 67 -8.60 -8.91 11.45
C PHE A 67 -7.23 -9.52 11.07
N ALA A 68 -6.62 -9.08 9.97
CA ALA A 68 -5.39 -9.70 9.47
C ALA A 68 -4.12 -9.32 10.25
N GLY A 69 -4.25 -8.54 11.33
CA GLY A 69 -3.17 -8.30 12.29
C GLY A 69 -2.99 -9.38 13.34
N GLU A 70 -3.80 -10.44 13.35
CA GLU A 70 -3.58 -11.60 14.22
C GLU A 70 -2.29 -12.35 13.81
N ASP A 71 -1.55 -12.88 14.80
CA ASP A 71 -0.24 -13.53 14.62
C ASP A 71 -0.22 -14.66 13.58
N VAL A 72 -1.36 -15.31 13.35
CA VAL A 72 -1.48 -16.39 12.34
C VAL A 72 -1.39 -15.83 10.92
N TYR A 73 -1.96 -14.66 10.66
CA TYR A 73 -1.92 -14.02 9.34
C TYR A 73 -0.60 -13.29 9.15
N LEU A 74 -0.04 -12.68 10.19
CA LEU A 74 1.29 -12.09 10.13
C LEU A 74 2.34 -13.13 9.71
N ARG A 75 2.34 -14.32 10.33
CA ARG A 75 3.21 -15.42 9.91
C ARG A 75 3.01 -15.86 8.46
N LEU A 76 1.75 -15.92 8.01
CA LEU A 76 1.46 -16.20 6.61
C LEU A 76 2.06 -15.14 5.67
N PHE A 77 2.00 -13.85 6.03
CA PHE A 77 2.59 -12.79 5.23
C PHE A 77 4.12 -12.80 5.29
N GLU A 78 4.71 -13.17 6.43
CA GLU A 78 6.15 -13.41 6.55
C GLU A 78 6.60 -14.51 5.59
N ASP A 79 5.85 -15.62 5.49
CA ASP A 79 6.16 -16.70 4.56
C ASP A 79 5.99 -16.25 3.09
N ASN A 80 4.91 -15.52 2.78
CA ASN A 80 4.59 -15.09 1.42
C ASN A 80 5.51 -13.97 0.88
N ILE A 81 6.35 -13.35 1.73
CA ILE A 81 7.32 -12.35 1.26
C ILE A 81 8.44 -12.98 0.43
N ASP A 82 8.70 -14.28 0.59
CA ASP A 82 9.72 -15.04 -0.14
C ASP A 82 9.12 -15.89 -1.28
N ASP A 83 7.86 -15.64 -1.65
CA ASP A 83 7.18 -16.39 -2.70
C ASP A 83 7.87 -16.27 -4.07
N ALA A 84 7.80 -17.32 -4.88
CA ALA A 84 8.33 -17.31 -6.24
C ALA A 84 7.65 -16.26 -7.13
N ASP A 85 6.36 -16.03 -6.93
CA ASP A 85 5.59 -15.05 -7.69
C ASP A 85 5.72 -13.64 -7.09
N PRO A 86 6.11 -12.63 -7.89
CA PRO A 86 6.29 -11.27 -7.39
C PRO A 86 4.98 -10.60 -6.97
N GLY A 87 3.84 -10.99 -7.55
CA GLY A 87 2.55 -10.47 -7.13
C GLY A 87 2.25 -10.87 -5.68
N VAL A 88 2.50 -12.13 -5.34
CA VAL A 88 2.38 -12.64 -3.96
C VAL A 88 3.29 -11.88 -3.00
N ARG A 89 4.59 -11.70 -3.35
CA ARG A 89 5.53 -10.93 -2.53
C ARG A 89 5.09 -9.48 -2.32
N ALA A 90 4.59 -8.83 -3.36
CA ALA A 90 4.07 -7.47 -3.29
C ALA A 90 2.82 -7.38 -2.39
N ALA A 91 1.91 -8.34 -2.49
CA ALA A 91 0.74 -8.43 -1.62
C ALA A 91 1.14 -8.68 -0.16
N ALA A 92 2.17 -9.50 0.09
CA ALA A 92 2.72 -9.73 1.41
C ALA A 92 3.33 -8.45 2.02
N CYS A 93 4.12 -7.70 1.24
CA CYS A 93 4.66 -6.40 1.66
C CYS A 93 3.54 -5.45 2.09
N ARG A 94 2.46 -5.37 1.31
CA ARG A 94 1.28 -4.56 1.64
C ARG A 94 0.60 -5.04 2.93
N ALA A 95 0.47 -6.34 3.11
CA ALA A 95 -0.16 -6.91 4.30
C ALA A 95 0.64 -6.58 5.56
N LEU A 96 1.96 -6.79 5.53
CA LEU A 96 2.88 -6.42 6.60
C LEU A 96 2.91 -4.91 6.87
N ALA A 97 2.73 -4.07 5.85
CA ALA A 97 2.62 -2.63 6.04
C ALA A 97 1.32 -2.20 6.74
N ASN A 98 0.21 -2.86 6.41
CA ASN A 98 -1.11 -2.53 6.95
C ASN A 98 -1.29 -3.02 8.38
N HIS A 99 -0.68 -4.17 8.71
CA HIS A 99 -0.95 -4.90 9.96
C HIS A 99 0.28 -5.16 10.82
N GLY A 100 1.47 -5.08 10.24
CA GLY A 100 2.71 -5.33 10.94
C GLY A 100 3.14 -4.18 11.84
N ASN A 101 4.33 -4.37 12.39
CA ASN A 101 4.97 -3.44 13.32
C ASN A 101 6.49 -3.43 13.07
N ALA A 102 7.24 -2.72 13.92
CA ALA A 102 8.69 -2.55 13.79
C ALA A 102 9.49 -3.87 13.61
N THR A 103 9.00 -5.03 14.09
CA THR A 103 9.67 -6.33 13.89
C THR A 103 9.75 -6.76 12.43
N HIS A 104 8.88 -6.23 11.56
CA HIS A 104 8.79 -6.59 10.13
C HIS A 104 9.61 -5.66 9.24
N ILE A 105 10.29 -4.66 9.81
CA ILE A 105 11.13 -3.73 9.07
C ILE A 105 12.26 -4.42 8.30
N PRO A 106 12.96 -5.45 8.84
CA PRO A 106 13.95 -6.19 8.07
C PRO A 106 13.38 -6.84 6.80
N LEU A 107 12.13 -7.33 6.86
CA LEU A 107 11.45 -7.92 5.71
C LEU A 107 11.12 -6.87 4.65
N LEU A 108 10.52 -5.74 5.06
CA LEU A 108 10.20 -4.64 4.14
C LEU A 108 11.45 -4.01 3.53
N THR A 109 12.51 -3.80 4.31
CA THR A 109 13.79 -3.27 3.81
C THR A 109 14.55 -4.26 2.94
N GLY A 110 14.36 -5.57 3.16
CA GLY A 110 14.81 -6.63 2.24
C GLY A 110 14.11 -6.54 0.89
N ALA A 111 12.80 -6.37 0.89
CA ALA A 111 11.97 -6.25 -0.32
C ALA A 111 12.26 -4.98 -1.16
N LEU A 112 12.90 -3.95 -0.60
CA LEU A 112 13.45 -2.82 -1.38
C LEU A 112 14.54 -3.23 -2.38
N LYS A 113 15.08 -4.45 -2.27
CA LYS A 113 16.11 -4.99 -3.18
C LYS A 113 15.56 -6.05 -4.13
N ASP A 114 14.24 -6.23 -4.15
CA ASP A 114 13.60 -7.23 -5.00
C ASP A 114 13.86 -6.95 -6.48
N ALA A 115 13.96 -8.01 -7.29
CA ALA A 115 14.14 -7.89 -8.72
C ALA A 115 12.95 -7.20 -9.40
N GLU A 116 11.74 -7.43 -8.90
CA GLU A 116 10.51 -6.90 -9.48
C GLU A 116 10.19 -5.51 -8.93
N ILE A 117 9.88 -4.59 -9.84
CA ILE A 117 9.60 -3.18 -9.52
C ILE A 117 8.38 -3.08 -8.59
N GLY A 118 7.33 -3.86 -8.87
CA GLY A 118 6.09 -3.82 -8.08
C GLY A 118 6.33 -4.15 -6.60
N VAL A 119 7.23 -5.10 -6.31
CA VAL A 119 7.59 -5.46 -4.94
C VAL A 119 8.35 -4.33 -4.27
N ARG A 120 9.34 -3.72 -4.94
CA ARG A 120 10.09 -2.58 -4.40
C ARG A 120 9.20 -1.38 -4.10
N VAL A 121 8.21 -1.10 -4.97
CA VAL A 121 7.23 -0.02 -4.77
C VAL A 121 6.37 -0.29 -3.54
N GLU A 122 5.80 -1.50 -3.40
CA GLU A 122 4.98 -1.85 -2.23
C GLU A 122 5.80 -1.89 -0.94
N ALA A 123 7.08 -2.26 -1.00
CA ALA A 123 8.01 -2.20 0.13
C ALA A 123 8.26 -0.75 0.58
N ALA A 124 8.62 0.14 -0.35
CA ALA A 124 8.84 1.57 -0.06
C ALA A 124 7.56 2.24 0.48
N ARG A 125 6.41 1.94 -0.13
CA ARG A 125 5.11 2.39 0.38
C ARG A 125 4.81 1.80 1.76
N GLY A 126 5.14 0.54 1.98
CA GLY A 126 4.92 -0.12 3.25
C GLY A 126 5.70 0.50 4.39
N LEU A 127 6.94 0.93 4.12
CA LEU A 127 7.78 1.66 5.07
C LEU A 127 7.23 3.06 5.42
N GLN A 128 6.27 3.61 4.69
CA GLN A 128 5.54 4.82 5.12
C GLN A 128 4.58 4.55 6.28
N ARG A 129 4.13 3.29 6.43
CA ARG A 129 3.12 2.89 7.42
C ARG A 129 3.74 2.32 8.70
N VAL A 130 5.01 1.95 8.69
CA VAL A 130 5.71 1.38 9.84
C VAL A 130 6.96 2.19 10.13
N TYR A 131 7.04 2.76 11.32
CA TYR A 131 8.16 3.59 11.75
C TYR A 131 9.29 2.73 12.32
N SER A 132 10.50 2.88 11.78
CA SER A 132 11.74 2.42 12.42
C SER A 132 12.95 3.16 11.86
N VAL A 133 13.85 3.58 12.74
CA VAL A 133 15.12 4.23 12.36
C VAL A 133 16.00 3.33 11.49
N ASP A 134 15.83 2.01 11.58
CA ASP A 134 16.57 1.04 10.76
C ASP A 134 16.18 1.10 9.27
N ALA A 135 15.02 1.70 8.94
CA ALA A 135 14.58 1.88 7.56
C ALA A 135 15.27 3.07 6.87
N ILE A 136 15.94 3.97 7.61
CA ILE A 136 16.47 5.22 7.05
C ILE A 136 17.53 4.96 5.98
N ASP A 137 18.55 4.15 6.28
CA ASP A 137 19.63 3.90 5.32
C ASP A 137 19.16 3.16 4.06
N PRO A 138 18.32 2.10 4.16
CA PRO A 138 17.67 1.50 2.99
C PRO A 138 16.84 2.50 2.17
N LEU A 139 16.08 3.39 2.81
CA LEU A 139 15.25 4.37 2.12
C LEU A 139 16.09 5.47 1.44
N ILE A 140 17.15 5.98 2.09
CA ILE A 140 18.09 6.93 1.47
C ILE A 140 18.75 6.28 0.25
N LYS A 141 19.11 5.00 0.35
CA LYS A 141 19.63 4.25 -0.78
C LYS A 141 18.60 4.16 -1.92
N SER A 142 17.35 3.80 -1.61
CA SER A 142 16.26 3.74 -2.59
C SER A 142 15.82 5.10 -3.13
N LEU A 143 16.18 6.22 -2.49
CA LEU A 143 15.96 7.57 -3.00
C LEU A 143 17.03 7.98 -4.05
N SER A 144 18.18 7.30 -4.07
CA SER A 144 19.27 7.66 -4.97
C SER A 144 19.00 7.15 -6.41
N PRO A 145 19.03 8.03 -7.44
CA PRO A 145 18.90 7.60 -8.83
C PRO A 145 20.07 6.73 -9.32
N ALA A 146 21.18 6.68 -8.58
CA ALA A 146 22.31 5.80 -8.88
C ALA A 146 22.09 4.35 -8.41
N GLU A 147 21.25 4.15 -7.39
CA GLU A 147 20.99 2.83 -6.79
C GLU A 147 19.62 2.29 -7.15
N GLU A 148 18.62 3.17 -7.33
CA GLU A 148 17.27 2.80 -7.75
C GLU A 148 16.90 3.47 -9.09
N PRO A 149 16.88 2.72 -10.19
CA PRO A 149 16.55 3.27 -11.51
C PRO A 149 15.07 3.68 -11.64
N GLU A 150 14.16 3.02 -10.91
CA GLU A 150 12.73 3.24 -11.05
C GLU A 150 12.26 4.44 -10.21
N TYR A 151 11.72 5.46 -10.88
CA TYR A 151 11.32 6.70 -10.22
C TYR A 151 10.13 6.51 -9.28
N ALA A 152 9.27 5.52 -9.55
CA ALA A 152 8.15 5.22 -8.66
C ALA A 152 8.64 4.78 -7.28
N VAL A 153 9.67 3.92 -7.21
CA VAL A 153 10.29 3.50 -5.94
C VAL A 153 10.94 4.69 -5.23
N ARG A 154 11.67 5.53 -5.97
CA ARG A 154 12.31 6.73 -5.40
C ARG A 154 11.30 7.70 -4.79
N ALA A 155 10.16 7.91 -5.45
CA ALA A 155 9.10 8.79 -4.96
C ALA A 155 8.46 8.25 -3.67
N GLU A 156 8.18 6.95 -3.61
CA GLU A 156 7.64 6.31 -2.40
C GLU A 156 8.68 6.32 -1.26
N ALA A 157 9.97 6.17 -1.58
CA ALA A 157 11.07 6.28 -0.62
C ALA A 157 11.22 7.70 -0.08
N ALA A 158 11.13 8.72 -0.94
CA ALA A 158 11.12 10.13 -0.53
C ALA A 158 9.97 10.40 0.45
N CYS A 159 8.77 9.90 0.13
CA CYS A 159 7.62 10.03 1.00
C CYS A 159 7.83 9.32 2.35
N ALA A 160 8.36 8.09 2.35
CA ALA A 160 8.67 7.34 3.56
C ALA A 160 9.76 8.00 4.40
N LEU A 161 10.64 8.82 3.82
CA LEU A 161 11.66 9.55 4.56
C LEU A 161 11.08 10.75 5.34
N GLY A 162 9.91 11.27 4.95
CA GLY A 162 9.25 12.40 5.61
C GLY A 162 8.86 12.20 7.08
N GLN A 163 8.90 10.97 7.60
CA GLN A 163 8.67 10.65 9.01
C GLN A 163 9.93 10.80 9.89
N TYR A 164 11.14 10.85 9.31
CA TYR A 164 12.41 10.82 10.06
C TYR A 164 13.06 12.21 10.13
N ARG A 165 13.01 12.83 11.33
CA ARG A 165 13.61 14.14 11.60
C ARG A 165 15.10 14.05 11.89
N GLU A 166 15.87 13.59 10.90
CA GLU A 166 17.32 13.50 10.97
C GLU A 166 18.00 14.39 9.93
N THR A 167 19.14 14.96 10.28
CA THR A 167 19.91 15.85 9.39
C THR A 167 20.24 15.18 8.06
N ARG A 168 20.74 13.94 8.10
CA ARG A 168 21.06 13.14 6.89
C ARG A 168 19.84 12.89 6.00
N VAL A 169 18.64 12.77 6.59
CA VAL A 169 17.39 12.58 5.85
C VAL A 169 17.01 13.86 5.12
N ALA A 170 17.07 15.00 5.81
CA ALA A 170 16.84 16.29 5.20
C ALA A 170 17.83 16.57 4.06
N GLU A 171 19.12 16.29 4.25
CA GLU A 171 20.14 16.45 3.21
C GLU A 171 19.85 15.58 1.98
N ALA A 172 19.48 14.31 2.18
CA ALA A 172 19.12 13.39 1.11
C ALA A 172 17.88 13.85 0.34
N LEU A 173 16.85 14.31 1.05
CA LEU A 173 15.65 14.88 0.44
C LEU A 173 15.97 16.17 -0.32
N ILE A 174 16.73 17.10 0.26
CA ILE A 174 17.14 18.33 -0.43
C ILE A 174 17.88 17.99 -1.74
N ALA A 175 18.78 17.00 -1.73
CA ALA A 175 19.44 16.53 -2.94
C ALA A 175 18.46 15.96 -3.99
N ALA A 176 17.43 15.23 -3.55
CA ALA A 176 16.41 14.63 -4.40
C ALA A 176 15.39 15.63 -5.00
N LEU A 177 15.47 16.93 -4.68
CA LEU A 177 14.69 17.97 -5.38
C LEU A 177 15.13 18.15 -6.84
N ASP A 178 16.38 17.79 -7.14
CA ASP A 178 16.96 17.83 -8.49
C ASP A 178 16.69 16.54 -9.30
N ASP A 179 15.84 15.63 -8.82
CA ASP A 179 15.52 14.41 -9.58
C ASP A 179 14.86 14.77 -10.92
N ARG A 180 15.17 14.00 -11.96
CA ARG A 180 14.64 14.21 -13.31
C ARG A 180 13.12 14.00 -13.39
N HIS A 181 12.51 13.32 -12.42
CA HIS A 181 11.09 13.02 -12.40
C HIS A 181 10.34 13.88 -11.39
N LEU A 182 9.32 14.59 -11.87
CA LEU A 182 8.46 15.45 -11.06
C LEU A 182 7.79 14.72 -9.88
N ALA A 183 7.49 13.43 -10.03
CA ALA A 183 6.90 12.63 -8.96
C ALA A 183 7.82 12.55 -7.73
N VAL A 184 9.13 12.40 -7.95
CA VAL A 184 10.14 12.38 -6.88
C VAL A 184 10.26 13.76 -6.28
N ASN A 185 10.43 14.81 -7.10
CA ASN A 185 10.56 16.20 -6.64
C ASN A 185 9.38 16.63 -5.77
N ARG A 186 8.16 16.24 -6.16
CA ARG A 186 6.94 16.52 -5.40
C ARG A 186 6.90 15.78 -4.07
N ALA A 187 7.15 14.47 -4.07
CA ALA A 187 7.18 13.68 -2.84
C ALA A 187 8.24 14.18 -1.87
N THR A 188 9.40 14.57 -2.39
CA THR A 188 10.50 15.19 -1.67
C THR A 188 10.08 16.53 -1.04
N LEU A 189 9.51 17.43 -1.83
CA LEU A 189 9.05 18.74 -1.34
C LEU A 189 7.99 18.60 -0.25
N ASP A 190 7.01 17.73 -0.45
CA ASP A 190 5.97 17.46 0.54
C ASP A 190 6.57 16.89 1.84
N SER A 191 7.57 16.01 1.72
CA SER A 191 8.29 15.47 2.89
C SER A 191 9.12 16.54 3.61
N LEU A 192 9.81 17.43 2.87
CA LEU A 192 10.54 18.56 3.45
C LEU A 192 9.60 19.52 4.19
N ARG A 193 8.43 19.82 3.63
CA ARG A 193 7.39 20.63 4.29
C ARG A 193 6.93 19.99 5.59
N VAL A 194 6.69 18.68 5.60
CA VAL A 194 6.32 17.95 6.81
C VAL A 194 7.45 17.98 7.84
N LEU A 195 8.69 17.74 7.45
CA LEU A 195 9.84 17.70 8.37
C LEU A 195 10.17 19.06 8.98
N THR A 196 10.12 20.12 8.18
CA THR A 196 10.64 21.45 8.54
C THR A 196 9.57 22.48 8.88
N GLY A 197 8.34 22.26 8.40
CA GLY A 197 7.26 23.26 8.45
C GLY A 197 7.46 24.42 7.47
N GLN A 198 8.45 24.37 6.59
CA GLN A 198 8.75 25.41 5.60
C GLN A 198 8.29 25.03 4.20
N ASP A 199 8.01 26.03 3.37
CA ASP A 199 7.74 25.85 1.95
C ASP A 199 8.59 26.82 1.12
N LEU A 200 9.75 26.34 0.68
CA LEU A 200 10.70 27.11 -0.15
C LEU A 200 10.58 26.78 -1.65
N GLY A 201 9.58 25.98 -2.04
CA GLY A 201 9.40 25.54 -3.42
C GLY A 201 10.39 24.45 -3.86
N TYR A 202 10.59 24.32 -5.18
CA TYR A 202 11.40 23.24 -5.78
C TYR A 202 12.89 23.58 -5.93
N GLU A 203 13.29 24.82 -5.66
CA GLU A 203 14.66 25.27 -5.86
C GLU A 203 15.57 24.71 -4.77
N ARG A 204 16.39 23.71 -5.11
CA ARG A 204 17.31 23.06 -4.15
C ARG A 204 18.21 24.06 -3.42
N ARG A 205 18.67 25.10 -4.12
CA ARG A 205 19.58 26.11 -3.55
C ARG A 205 18.96 26.79 -2.32
N ASP A 206 17.68 27.13 -2.39
CA ASP A 206 17.00 27.86 -1.31
C ASP A 206 16.91 26.99 -0.06
N TRP A 207 16.62 25.70 -0.24
CA TRP A 207 16.66 24.72 0.84
C TRP A 207 18.04 24.54 1.44
N VAL A 208 19.11 24.45 0.63
CA VAL A 208 20.49 24.31 1.14
C VAL A 208 20.91 25.52 1.97
N VAL A 209 20.63 26.73 1.49
CA VAL A 209 20.97 27.98 2.21
C VAL A 209 20.22 28.01 3.54
N TRP A 210 18.90 27.83 3.51
CA TRP A 210 18.08 27.83 4.71
C TRP A 210 18.50 26.76 5.72
N PHE A 211 18.78 25.53 5.27
CA PHE A 211 19.12 24.41 6.14
C PHE A 211 20.47 24.63 6.85
N ASN A 212 21.46 25.21 6.15
CA ASN A 212 22.77 25.51 6.74
C ASN A 212 22.75 26.67 7.75
N GLU A 213 21.85 27.64 7.56
CA GLU A 213 21.71 28.80 8.45
C GLU A 213 20.82 28.51 9.67
N THR A 214 19.99 27.47 9.61
CA THR A 214 18.99 27.16 10.64
C THR A 214 19.55 26.22 11.71
N GLN A 215 19.57 26.68 12.97
CA GLN A 215 20.07 25.88 14.10
C GLN A 215 19.14 24.71 14.50
N ALA A 216 17.82 24.84 14.30
CA ALA A 216 16.82 23.85 14.67
C ALA A 216 15.81 23.60 13.53
N PRO A 217 16.23 22.93 12.43
CA PRO A 217 15.45 22.84 11.20
C PRO A 217 14.11 22.08 11.34
N PHE A 218 13.97 21.26 12.38
CA PHE A 218 12.78 20.42 12.58
C PHE A 218 11.81 20.96 13.65
N ALA A 219 12.08 22.12 14.24
CA ALA A 219 11.28 22.66 15.35
C ALA A 219 9.81 22.90 14.95
N MET A 220 9.58 23.37 13.72
CA MET A 220 8.25 23.67 13.17
C MET A 220 7.64 22.52 12.36
N GLY A 221 8.29 21.36 12.28
CA GLY A 221 7.80 20.21 11.53
C GLY A 221 6.42 19.74 12.00
N GLY A 222 5.60 19.25 11.08
CA GLY A 222 4.29 18.63 11.36
C GLY A 222 4.39 17.17 11.81
N VAL A 223 3.26 16.58 12.16
CA VAL A 223 3.15 15.12 12.34
C VAL A 223 3.07 14.49 10.94
N TYR A 224 3.90 13.49 10.68
CA TYR A 224 3.86 12.75 9.43
C TYR A 224 2.59 11.89 9.36
N VAL A 225 1.91 11.97 8.23
CA VAL A 225 0.73 11.16 7.91
C VAL A 225 0.98 10.60 6.52
N TYR A 226 0.93 9.27 6.38
CA TYR A 226 1.20 8.64 5.09
C TYR A 226 0.07 8.97 4.09
N PRO A 227 0.41 9.19 2.80
CA PRO A 227 -0.59 9.41 1.77
C PRO A 227 -1.41 8.14 1.55
N VAL A 228 -2.69 8.33 1.24
CA VAL A 228 -3.61 7.23 0.95
C VAL A 228 -4.39 7.50 -0.32
N PHE A 229 -4.92 6.45 -0.94
CA PHE A 229 -5.83 6.62 -2.05
C PHE A 229 -7.10 7.35 -1.59
N SER A 230 -7.38 8.48 -2.25
CA SER A 230 -8.58 9.26 -2.02
C SER A 230 -9.08 9.81 -3.36
N ARG A 231 -10.33 9.49 -3.70
CA ARG A 231 -11.02 10.09 -4.85
C ARG A 231 -12.15 11.00 -4.41
N SER A 232 -12.45 11.99 -5.24
CA SER A 232 -13.64 12.82 -5.06
C SER A 232 -14.91 11.99 -5.20
N LYS A 233 -15.95 12.41 -4.48
CA LYS A 233 -17.30 11.86 -4.64
C LYS A 233 -17.80 12.15 -6.05
N PHE A 234 -18.41 11.15 -6.67
CA PHE A 234 -19.30 11.41 -7.81
C PHE A 234 -20.58 12.06 -7.31
N TRP A 235 -21.30 12.73 -8.21
CA TRP A 235 -22.52 13.49 -7.87
C TRP A 235 -23.55 12.64 -7.12
N TYR A 236 -23.69 11.35 -7.45
CA TYR A 236 -24.67 10.45 -6.83
C TYR A 236 -24.24 9.92 -5.45
N GLU A 237 -22.94 9.98 -5.11
CA GLU A 237 -22.41 9.62 -3.79
C GLU A 237 -22.62 10.73 -2.74
N HIS A 238 -23.27 11.83 -3.14
CA HIS A 238 -23.83 12.82 -2.22
C HIS A 238 -25.24 12.47 -1.74
N LEU A 239 -25.90 11.46 -2.34
CA LEU A 239 -27.21 11.00 -1.92
C LEU A 239 -27.11 10.25 -0.57
N PRO A 240 -28.01 10.48 0.40
CA PRO A 240 -27.88 9.93 1.77
C PRO A 240 -27.81 8.41 1.89
N PHE A 241 -28.29 7.68 0.88
CA PHE A 241 -28.38 6.22 0.85
C PHE A 241 -27.31 5.56 -0.04
N VAL A 242 -26.44 6.35 -0.68
CA VAL A 242 -25.29 5.83 -1.41
C VAL A 242 -24.10 5.82 -0.46
N PRO A 243 -23.39 4.68 -0.30
CA PRO A 243 -22.22 4.64 0.56
C PRO A 243 -21.15 5.62 0.05
N PRO A 244 -20.34 6.20 0.96
CA PRO A 244 -19.23 7.04 0.55
C PRO A 244 -18.23 6.23 -0.30
N PRO A 245 -17.39 6.90 -1.10
CA PRO A 245 -16.32 6.23 -1.83
C PRO A 245 -15.45 5.43 -0.84
N PRO A 246 -14.90 4.28 -1.26
CA PRO A 246 -14.01 3.47 -0.43
C PRO A 246 -12.62 4.12 -0.37
N ASN A 247 -12.57 5.34 0.19
CA ASN A 247 -11.32 6.05 0.44
C ASN A 247 -10.70 5.49 1.72
N GLU A 248 -9.39 5.27 1.66
CA GLU A 248 -8.62 4.89 2.83
C GLU A 248 -8.53 6.08 3.80
N VAL A 249 -8.43 5.79 5.09
CA VAL A 249 -8.22 6.80 6.13
C VAL A 249 -6.72 6.96 6.32
N ALA A 250 -6.22 8.18 6.15
CA ALA A 250 -4.82 8.49 6.40
C ALA A 250 -4.52 8.38 7.91
N GLY A 251 -3.34 7.87 8.25
CA GLY A 251 -2.96 7.63 9.64
C GLY A 251 -1.49 7.96 9.91
N THR A 252 -1.11 7.90 11.18
CA THR A 252 0.30 7.94 11.58
C THR A 252 0.91 6.55 11.44
N PRO A 253 2.21 6.43 11.11
CA PRO A 253 2.89 5.15 11.06
C PRO A 253 2.83 4.40 12.40
N ALA A 254 2.70 3.07 12.34
CA ALA A 254 2.80 2.21 13.51
C ALA A 254 4.18 2.35 14.15
N GLY A 255 4.23 2.58 15.47
CA GLY A 255 5.48 2.78 16.22
C GLY A 255 6.07 4.19 16.15
N MET A 256 5.40 5.15 15.50
CA MET A 256 5.86 6.55 15.50
C MET A 256 5.84 7.14 16.92
N PRO A 257 6.93 7.77 17.39
CA PRO A 257 6.97 8.35 18.74
C PRO A 257 5.99 9.52 18.88
N VAL A 258 5.31 9.57 20.02
CA VAL A 258 4.39 10.67 20.37
C VAL A 258 5.21 11.93 20.66
N ARG A 259 4.75 13.07 20.14
CA ARG A 259 5.39 14.37 20.40
C ARG A 259 5.07 14.80 21.84
N GLU A 260 6.11 15.10 22.62
CA GLU A 260 5.99 15.89 23.86
C GLU A 260 5.75 17.37 23.54
#